data_AF-A0A4Q4CI20-F1
#
_entry.id   AF-A0A4Q4CI20-F1
#
_cell.length_a   1.000
_cell.length_b   1.000
_cell.length_c   1.000
_cell.angle_alpha   90.00
_cell.angle_beta   90.00
_cell.angle_gamma   90.00
#
_symmetry.space_group_name_H-M   'P 1'
#
loop_
_entity.id
_entity.type
_entity.pdbx_description
1 polymer ?
#
loop_
_entity_poly.entity_id
_entity_poly.type
_entity_poly.pdbx_seq_one_letter_code
_entity_poly.pdbx_strand_id
1 'polypeptide(L)'
;MRILFITATRIGDAVLSTGLLDHLIRTWPQAKIVVACGPVAEGVFARMPNRAWTILLTKRRLRLHWLELWREVGLERWDLVVDLRGSAFAWLVRAKRRVVMRGGRQPGPRLGHLGALFGLNPPPLPVAWFNAADRARAATLLPGEGRWIGLGPTA
;
A
#
# COMPACT_ATOMS: atom_id res chain seq x y z
N MET A 1 -13.72 11.39 -0.75
CA MET A 1 -12.58 11.36 -1.70
C MET A 1 -12.29 9.93 -2.10
N ARG A 2 -11.96 9.62 -3.36
CA ARG A 2 -11.60 8.27 -3.82
C ARG A 2 -10.14 8.22 -4.22
N ILE A 3 -9.37 7.33 -3.59
CA ILE A 3 -7.94 7.14 -3.82
C ILE A 3 -7.70 5.76 -4.41
N LEU A 4 -7.00 5.70 -5.54
CA LEU A 4 -6.42 4.47 -6.06
C LEU A 4 -4.95 4.43 -5.67
N PHE A 5 -4.56 3.43 -4.89
CA PHE A 5 -3.20 3.25 -4.40
C PHE A 5 -2.59 1.98 -4.99
N ILE A 6 -1.68 2.13 -5.94
CA ILE A 6 -1.01 1.04 -6.65
C ILE A 6 0.37 0.85 -6.01
N THR A 7 0.59 -0.30 -5.38
CA THR A 7 1.83 -0.58 -4.65
C THR A 7 2.51 -1.86 -5.14
N ALA A 8 3.68 -2.14 -4.59
CA ALA A 8 4.57 -3.19 -5.03
C ALA A 8 3.98 -4.60 -4.82
N THR A 9 4.56 -5.56 -5.55
CA THR A 9 4.24 -6.99 -5.42
C THR A 9 5.02 -7.67 -4.30
N ARG A 10 6.15 -7.08 -3.87
CA ARG A 10 7.00 -7.59 -2.80
C ARG A 10 6.53 -7.06 -1.45
N ILE A 11 6.52 -7.94 -0.43
CA ILE A 11 6.04 -7.59 0.91
C ILE A 11 6.83 -6.45 1.56
N GLY A 12 8.16 -6.41 1.40
CA GLY A 12 8.99 -5.35 2.00
C GLY A 12 8.62 -3.95 1.52
N ASP A 13 8.48 -3.78 0.20
CA ASP A 13 8.04 -2.51 -0.39
C ASP A 13 6.59 -2.16 0.00
N ALA A 14 5.71 -3.16 0.12
CA ALA A 14 4.35 -2.97 0.57
C ALA A 14 4.29 -2.48 2.03
N VAL A 15 5.08 -3.08 2.93
CA VAL A 15 5.24 -2.64 4.32
C VAL A 15 5.76 -1.21 4.35
N LEU A 16 6.79 -0.85 3.58
CA LEU A 16 7.28 0.52 3.53
C LEU A 16 6.21 1.53 3.09
N SER A 17 5.32 1.14 2.18
CA SER A 17 4.24 2.00 1.69
C SER A 17 3.11 2.25 2.70
N THR A 18 3.03 1.48 3.79
CA THR A 18 2.01 1.66 4.84
C THR A 18 2.12 3.00 5.54
N GLY A 19 3.33 3.53 5.74
CA GLY A 19 3.52 4.86 6.34
C GLY A 19 2.92 5.96 5.48
N LEU A 20 3.07 5.85 4.15
CA LEU A 20 2.43 6.79 3.25
C LEU A 20 0.90 6.64 3.28
N LEU A 21 0.38 5.42 3.30
CA LEU A 21 -1.07 5.18 3.44
C LEU A 21 -1.63 5.76 4.76
N ASP A 22 -0.94 5.58 5.88
CA ASP A 22 -1.33 6.15 7.17
C ASP A 22 -1.40 7.68 7.10
N HIS A 23 -0.42 8.30 6.44
CA HIS A 23 -0.47 9.74 6.17
C HIS A 23 -1.71 10.12 5.34
N LEU A 24 -2.03 9.41 4.26
CA LEU A 24 -3.23 9.69 3.45
C LEU A 24 -4.52 9.52 4.27
N ILE A 25 -4.59 8.50 5.14
CA ILE A 25 -5.73 8.24 6.01
C ILE A 25 -5.93 9.39 7.00
N ARG A 26 -4.85 9.91 7.61
CA ARG A 26 -4.92 11.06 8.52
C ARG A 26 -5.28 12.36 7.82
N THR A 27 -4.71 12.58 6.62
CA THR A 27 -4.97 13.79 5.83
C THR A 27 -6.41 13.82 5.30
N TRP A 28 -6.96 12.65 4.96
CA TRP A 28 -8.34 12.54 4.48
C TRP A 28 -9.09 11.39 5.19
N PRO A 29 -9.62 11.64 6.41
CA PRO A 29 -10.24 10.61 7.25
C PRO A 29 -11.46 9.92 6.65
N GLN A 30 -12.12 10.54 5.66
CA GLN A 30 -13.29 9.98 4.96
C GLN A 30 -12.94 9.48 3.55
N ALA A 31 -11.66 9.36 3.20
CA ALA A 31 -11.25 8.81 1.92
C ALA A 31 -11.69 7.34 1.80
N LYS A 32 -12.10 6.92 0.59
CA LYS A 32 -12.25 5.51 0.22
C LYS A 32 -11.00 5.13 -0.56
N ILE A 33 -10.20 4.24 -0.01
CA ILE A 33 -8.89 3.85 -0.57
C ILE A 33 -9.01 2.44 -1.15
N VAL A 34 -8.76 2.33 -2.45
CA VAL A 34 -8.63 1.04 -3.14
C VAL A 34 -7.15 0.75 -3.32
N VAL A 35 -6.71 -0.40 -2.84
CA VAL A 35 -5.29 -0.80 -2.87
C VAL A 35 -5.09 -1.88 -3.91
N ALA A 36 -4.22 -1.64 -4.89
CA ALA A 36 -3.80 -2.65 -5.85
C ALA A 36 -2.39 -3.12 -5.50
N CYS A 37 -2.24 -4.38 -5.09
CA CYS A 37 -0.98 -4.95 -4.59
C CYS A 37 -0.78 -6.40 -5.05
N GLY A 38 0.43 -6.94 -4.89
CA GLY A 38 0.64 -8.38 -5.11
C GLY A 38 -0.06 -9.25 -4.05
N PRO A 39 -0.36 -10.52 -4.34
CA PRO A 39 -1.06 -11.42 -3.42
C PRO A 39 -0.35 -11.61 -2.08
N VAL A 40 0.99 -11.66 -2.08
CA VAL A 40 1.80 -11.79 -0.86
C VAL A 40 1.64 -10.59 0.09
N ALA A 41 1.29 -9.42 -0.45
CA ALA A 41 1.15 -8.18 0.31
C ALA A 41 -0.29 -7.91 0.76
N GLU A 42 -1.28 -8.70 0.34
CA GLU A 42 -2.70 -8.47 0.65
C GLU A 42 -2.93 -8.32 2.16
N GLY A 43 -2.39 -9.24 2.94
CA GLY A 43 -2.57 -9.29 4.40
C GLY A 43 -2.09 -8.02 5.11
N VAL A 44 -1.09 -7.31 4.57
CA VAL A 44 -0.58 -6.05 5.12
C VAL A 44 -1.68 -4.97 5.14
N PHE A 45 -2.57 -4.99 4.15
CA PHE A 45 -3.61 -3.98 3.99
C PHE A 45 -4.98 -4.43 4.51
N ALA A 46 -5.17 -5.72 4.83
CA ALA A 46 -6.47 -6.28 5.16
C ALA A 46 -7.20 -5.56 6.30
N ARG A 47 -6.45 -5.04 7.29
CA ARG A 47 -6.95 -4.33 8.47
C ARG A 47 -6.83 -2.81 8.38
N MET A 48 -6.43 -2.29 7.22
CA MET A 48 -6.22 -0.87 7.02
C MET A 48 -7.54 -0.09 7.17
N PRO A 49 -7.56 1.03 7.93
CA PRO A 49 -8.68 1.96 7.93
C PRO A 49 -8.97 2.48 6.53
N ASN A 50 -10.22 2.89 6.26
CA ASN A 50 -10.61 3.52 4.99
C ASN A 50 -10.41 2.64 3.73
N ARG A 51 -10.05 1.37 3.91
CA ARG A 51 -9.96 0.39 2.82
C ARG A 51 -11.35 0.13 2.27
N ALA A 52 -11.55 0.44 1.00
CA ALA A 52 -12.75 0.09 0.29
C ALA A 52 -12.67 -1.37 -0.18
N TRP A 53 -11.65 -1.72 -0.96
CA TRP A 53 -11.32 -3.11 -1.31
C TRP A 53 -9.85 -3.21 -1.76
N THR A 54 -9.37 -4.44 -1.90
CA THR A 54 -8.01 -4.76 -2.37
C THR A 54 -8.08 -5.50 -3.69
N ILE A 55 -7.23 -5.11 -4.65
CA ILE A 55 -7.11 -5.73 -5.97
C ILE A 55 -5.80 -6.48 -6.05
N LEU A 56 -5.87 -7.78 -6.29
CA LEU A 56 -4.70 -8.65 -6.33
C LEU A 56 -4.07 -8.66 -7.73
N LEU A 57 -2.92 -8.00 -7.85
CA LEU A 57 -2.13 -7.96 -9.08
C LEU A 57 -1.24 -9.20 -9.18
N THR A 58 -1.80 -10.27 -9.72
CA THR A 58 -1.05 -11.48 -10.08
C THR A 58 -0.44 -11.31 -11.47
N LYS A 59 0.87 -11.59 -11.63
CA LYS A 59 1.56 -11.43 -12.92
C LYS A 59 0.96 -12.41 -13.95
N ARG A 60 0.19 -11.88 -14.90
CA ARG A 60 -0.33 -12.63 -16.06
C ARG A 60 0.58 -12.51 -17.28
N ARG A 61 0.49 -13.51 -18.18
CA ARG A 61 1.09 -13.45 -19.54
C ARG A 61 0.57 -12.23 -20.29
N LEU A 62 1.36 -11.71 -21.23
CA LEU A 62 1.01 -10.57 -22.10
C LEU A 62 0.54 -9.31 -21.36
N ARG A 63 0.96 -9.12 -20.10
CA ARG A 63 0.56 -7.95 -19.28
C ARG A 63 -0.94 -7.82 -19.01
N LEU A 64 -1.70 -8.91 -19.15
CA LEU A 64 -3.17 -8.93 -18.94
C LEU A 64 -3.61 -8.47 -17.54
N HIS A 65 -2.73 -8.54 -16.54
CA HIS A 65 -2.98 -8.04 -15.19
C HIS A 65 -3.32 -6.54 -15.15
N TRP A 66 -2.84 -5.74 -16.12
CA TRP A 66 -3.24 -4.34 -16.22
C TRP A 66 -4.63 -4.17 -16.81
N LEU A 67 -5.04 -5.07 -17.71
CA LEU A 67 -6.41 -5.06 -18.24
C LEU A 67 -7.41 -5.48 -17.15
N GLU A 68 -7.06 -6.49 -16.35
CA GLU A 68 -7.84 -6.91 -15.17
C GLU A 68 -7.99 -5.75 -14.18
N LEU A 69 -6.88 -5.10 -13.81
CA LEU A 69 -6.92 -3.90 -12.97
C LEU A 69 -7.80 -2.80 -13.58
N TRP A 70 -7.67 -2.54 -14.89
CA TRP A 70 -8.46 -1.53 -15.58
C TRP A 70 -9.96 -1.86 -15.55
N ARG A 71 -10.35 -3.12 -15.69
CA ARG A 71 -11.77 -3.52 -15.62
C ARG A 71 -12.39 -3.20 -14.27
N GLU A 72 -11.62 -3.30 -13.18
CA GLU A 72 -12.11 -3.03 -11.83
C GLU A 72 -12.16 -1.53 -11.49
N VAL A 73 -11.24 -0.71 -12.03
CA VAL A 73 -11.05 0.68 -11.57
C VAL A 73 -11.17 1.73 -12.68
N GLY A 74 -11.24 1.31 -13.94
CA GLY A 74 -11.13 2.19 -15.11
C GLY A 74 -12.36 3.06 -15.35
N LEU A 75 -13.55 2.58 -14.98
CA LEU A 75 -14.81 3.34 -15.10
C LEU A 75 -15.01 4.37 -13.99
N GLU A 76 -14.21 4.28 -12.93
CA GLU A 76 -14.35 5.11 -11.75
C GLU A 76 -13.72 6.50 -11.92
N ARG A 77 -14.26 7.49 -11.17
CA ARG A 77 -13.68 8.82 -11.04
C ARG A 77 -12.79 8.87 -9.81
N TRP A 78 -11.49 9.00 -10.02
CA TRP A 78 -10.51 9.11 -8.94
C TRP A 78 -10.20 10.57 -8.61
N ASP A 79 -10.15 10.90 -7.33
CA ASP A 79 -9.64 12.19 -6.90
C ASP A 79 -8.11 12.18 -6.87
N LEU A 80 -7.54 11.06 -6.43
CA LEU A 80 -6.09 10.86 -6.32
C LEU A 80 -5.71 9.45 -6.79
N VAL A 81 -4.72 9.36 -7.67
CA VAL A 81 -4.03 8.11 -7.98
C VAL A 81 -2.61 8.20 -7.44
N VAL A 82 -2.21 7.26 -6.60
CA VAL A 82 -0.84 7.09 -6.13
C VAL A 82 -0.30 5.80 -6.74
N ASP A 83 0.71 5.90 -7.61
CA ASP A 83 1.33 4.73 -8.24
C ASP A 83 2.80 4.62 -7.83
N LEU A 84 3.05 3.73 -6.86
CA LEU A 84 4.38 3.42 -6.35
C LEU A 84 5.15 2.39 -7.21
N ARG A 85 4.53 1.85 -8.26
CA ARG A 85 5.19 0.99 -9.23
C ARG A 85 5.79 1.76 -10.39
N GLY A 86 5.46 3.05 -10.53
CA GLY A 86 5.91 3.88 -11.64
C GLY A 86 5.35 3.39 -12.97
N SER A 87 4.13 2.87 -12.99
CA SER A 87 3.53 2.28 -14.18
C SER A 87 2.80 3.34 -15.02
N ALA A 88 2.64 3.06 -16.32
CA ALA A 88 1.81 3.88 -17.20
C ALA A 88 0.30 3.81 -16.85
N PHE A 89 -0.10 2.92 -15.94
CA PHE A 89 -1.51 2.68 -15.61
C PHE A 89 -2.21 3.91 -15.03
N ALA A 90 -1.49 4.73 -14.26
CA ALA A 90 -2.06 5.94 -13.65
C ALA A 90 -2.67 6.91 -14.69
N TRP A 91 -2.21 6.87 -15.94
CA TRP A 91 -2.72 7.69 -17.04
C TRP A 91 -3.87 7.03 -17.83
N LEU A 92 -4.10 5.73 -17.66
CA LEU A 92 -5.21 4.99 -18.30
C LEU A 92 -6.54 5.15 -17.56
N VAL A 93 -6.52 5.74 -16.35
CA VAL A 93 -7.70 5.96 -15.52
C VAL A 93 -7.98 7.46 -15.36
N ARG A 94 -9.26 7.80 -15.17
CA ARG A 94 -9.69 9.19 -14.98
C ARG A 94 -9.42 9.64 -13.55
N ALA A 95 -8.43 10.51 -13.37
CA ALA A 95 -8.03 11.05 -12.07
C ALA A 95 -7.83 12.57 -12.10
N LYS A 96 -8.22 13.26 -11.01
CA LYS A 96 -7.97 14.70 -10.82
C LYS A 96 -6.50 14.98 -10.53
N ARG A 97 -5.90 14.22 -9.61
CA ARG A 97 -4.48 14.31 -9.26
C ARG A 97 -3.79 12.95 -9.38
N ARG A 98 -2.53 12.95 -9.81
CA ARG A 98 -1.69 11.75 -9.93
C ARG A 98 -0.35 11.99 -9.24
N VAL A 99 0.08 11.02 -8.46
CA VAL A 99 1.39 10.98 -7.79
C VAL A 99 2.03 9.66 -8.16
N VAL A 100 3.02 9.70 -9.04
CA VAL A 100 3.64 8.49 -9.61
C VAL A 100 5.11 8.46 -9.20
N MET A 101 5.52 7.36 -8.57
CA MET A 101 6.91 7.15 -8.19
C MET A 101 7.76 6.94 -9.44
N ARG A 102 8.90 7.63 -9.51
CA ARG A 102 9.86 7.41 -10.59
C ARG A 102 10.46 6.01 -10.46
N GLY A 103 10.45 5.26 -11.55
CA GLY A 103 11.15 3.99 -11.64
C GLY A 103 12.67 4.16 -11.69
N GLY A 104 13.39 3.05 -11.60
CA GLY A 104 14.86 3.02 -11.66
C GLY A 104 15.55 3.16 -10.29
N ARG A 105 16.87 3.03 -10.29
CA ARG A 105 17.69 3.16 -9.09
C ARG A 105 17.81 4.65 -8.75
N GLN A 106 17.28 5.03 -7.59
CA GLN A 106 17.39 6.39 -7.06
C GLN A 106 18.32 6.38 -5.84
N PRO A 107 19.17 7.41 -5.66
CA PRO A 107 20.05 7.50 -4.50
C PRO A 107 19.23 7.70 -3.22
N GLY A 108 19.72 7.13 -2.11
CA GLY A 108 19.11 7.28 -0.78
C GLY A 108 18.07 6.21 -0.40
N PRO A 109 17.53 6.28 0.83
CA PRO A 109 16.62 5.27 1.36
C PRO A 109 15.27 5.28 0.65
N ARG A 110 14.69 4.09 0.41
CA ARG A 110 13.38 3.93 -0.23
C ARG A 110 12.26 4.68 0.52
N LEU A 111 12.35 4.73 1.85
CA LEU A 111 11.38 5.46 2.68
C LEU A 111 11.42 6.97 2.41
N GLY A 112 12.61 7.53 2.18
CA GLY A 112 12.78 8.92 1.77
C GLY A 112 12.13 9.21 0.42
N HIS A 113 12.26 8.29 -0.55
CA HIS A 113 11.57 8.42 -1.84
C HIS A 113 10.05 8.44 -1.69
N LEU A 114 9.50 7.62 -0.78
CA LEU A 114 8.06 7.60 -0.51
C LEU A 114 7.58 8.91 0.15
N GLY A 115 8.33 9.44 1.12
CA GLY A 115 8.01 10.73 1.75
C GLY A 115 8.07 11.89 0.76
N ALA A 116 9.07 11.91 -0.12
CA ALA A 116 9.26 12.96 -1.11
C ALA A 116 8.08 13.10 -2.09
N LEU A 117 7.32 12.03 -2.35
CA LEU A 117 6.11 12.07 -3.21
C LEU A 117 5.04 13.05 -2.70
N PHE A 118 5.04 13.32 -1.40
CA PHE A 118 4.12 14.25 -0.73
C PHE A 118 4.85 15.38 -0.01
N GLY A 119 6.14 15.59 -0.28
CA GLY A 119 6.94 16.64 0.36
C GLY A 119 7.14 16.43 1.86
N LEU A 120 7.14 15.18 2.33
CA LEU A 120 7.22 14.84 3.76
C LEU A 120 8.68 14.65 4.18
N ASN A 121 9.13 15.44 5.17
CA ASN A 121 10.42 15.29 5.83
C ASN A 121 10.27 15.54 7.35
N PRO A 122 10.50 14.54 8.23
CA PRO A 122 10.94 13.18 7.92
C PRO A 122 9.87 12.37 7.17
N PRO A 123 10.25 11.32 6.41
CA PRO A 123 9.28 10.46 5.76
C PRO A 123 8.45 9.68 6.79
N PRO A 124 7.17 9.37 6.52
CA PRO A 124 6.32 8.66 7.47
C PRO A 124 6.83 7.24 7.68
N LEU A 125 6.91 6.81 8.94
CA LEU A 125 7.35 5.47 9.29
C LEU A 125 6.28 4.42 8.94
N PRO A 126 6.67 3.19 8.56
CA PRO A 126 5.74 2.09 8.35
C PRO A 126 4.86 1.82 9.57
N VAL A 127 3.61 1.46 9.33
CA VAL A 127 2.65 1.08 10.37
C VAL A 127 2.08 -0.31 10.08
N ALA A 128 1.55 -0.95 11.11
CA ALA A 128 0.74 -2.15 10.97
C ALA A 128 -0.63 -1.89 11.59
N TRP A 129 -1.68 -2.36 10.92
CA TRP A 129 -3.05 -2.29 11.43
C TRP A 129 -3.50 -3.68 11.86
N PHE A 130 -4.24 -3.73 12.96
CA PHE A 130 -4.69 -4.96 13.59
C PHE A 130 -6.07 -4.73 14.22
N ASN A 131 -6.91 -5.78 14.21
CA ASN A 131 -8.22 -5.75 14.84
C ASN A 131 -8.26 -6.57 16.14
N ALA A 132 -9.44 -6.67 16.76
CA ALA A 132 -9.64 -7.43 17.98
C ALA A 132 -9.29 -8.93 17.84
N ALA A 133 -9.60 -9.54 16.68
CA ALA A 133 -9.29 -10.95 16.43
C ALA A 133 -7.77 -11.20 16.31
N ASP A 134 -7.05 -10.28 15.68
CA ASP A 134 -5.58 -10.37 15.57
C ASP A 134 -4.94 -10.25 16.96
N ARG A 135 -5.45 -9.34 17.81
CA ARG A 135 -5.02 -9.20 19.22
C ARG A 135 -5.34 -10.44 20.06
N ALA A 136 -6.54 -11.00 19.92
CA ALA A 136 -6.93 -12.23 20.62
C ALA A 136 -6.01 -13.40 20.24
N ARG A 137 -5.72 -13.56 18.94
CA ARG A 137 -4.77 -14.57 18.46
C ARG A 137 -3.37 -14.33 19.02
N ALA A 138 -2.88 -13.09 19.02
CA ALA A 138 -1.58 -12.77 19.60
C ALA A 138 -1.50 -13.15 21.09
N ALA A 139 -2.56 -12.88 21.86
CA ALA A 139 -2.63 -13.25 23.29
C ALA A 139 -2.57 -14.78 23.51
N THR A 140 -3.12 -15.59 22.59
CA THR A 140 -3.01 -17.06 22.68
C THR A 140 -1.61 -17.57 22.35
N LEU A 141 -0.90 -16.91 21.42
CA LEU A 141 0.43 -17.33 20.96
C LEU A 141 1.56 -16.86 21.89
N LEU A 142 1.35 -15.72 22.55
CA LEU A 142 2.32 -15.07 23.42
C LEU A 142 1.68 -14.88 24.82
N PRO A 143 1.42 -15.98 25.56
CA PRO A 143 0.75 -15.89 26.85
C PRO A 143 1.65 -15.29 27.94
N GLY A 144 1.07 -14.47 28.82
CA GLY A 144 1.74 -13.89 29.98
C GLY A 144 2.39 -12.52 29.75
N GLU A 145 2.92 -11.92 30.83
CA GLU A 145 3.51 -10.58 30.84
C GLU A 145 5.04 -10.61 30.68
N GLY A 146 5.53 -11.47 29.79
CA GLY A 146 6.95 -11.67 29.52
C GLY A 146 7.55 -10.67 28.53
N ARG A 147 8.88 -10.58 28.51
CA ARG A 147 9.62 -9.91 27.42
C ARG A 147 9.80 -10.89 26.27
N TRP A 148 9.34 -10.51 25.08
CA TRP A 148 9.45 -11.32 23.87
C TRP A 148 10.59 -10.81 22.98
N ILE A 149 11.39 -11.72 22.44
CA ILE A 149 12.39 -11.42 21.40
C ILE A 149 11.91 -12.06 20.10
N GLY A 150 11.64 -11.23 19.10
CA GLY A 150 11.32 -11.68 17.74
C GLY A 150 12.60 -11.83 16.92
N LEU A 151 12.89 -13.03 16.44
CA LEU A 151 13.99 -13.30 15.52
C LEU A 151 13.41 -13.47 14.10
N GLY A 152 13.82 -12.60 13.19
CA GLY A 152 13.50 -12.71 11.76
C GLY A 152 14.76 -13.03 10.96
N PRO A 153 15.27 -14.27 11.01
CA PRO A 153 16.44 -14.64 10.23
C PRO A 153 16.12 -14.48 8.74
N THR A 154 16.92 -13.69 8.04
CA THR A 154 16.84 -13.54 6.58
C THR A 154 17.98 -14.34 5.94
N ALA A 155 17.75 -14.88 4.76
CA ALA A 155 18.82 -15.41 3.89
C ALA A 155 19.36 -14.29 2.98
#